data_AF-A0A937E4S4-F1
#
_entry.id   AF-A0A937E4S4-F1
#
_cell.length_a   1.000
_cell.length_b   1.000
_cell.length_c   1.000
_cell.angle_alpha   90.00
_cell.angle_beta   90.00
_cell.angle_gamma   90.00
#
_symmetry.space_group_name_H-M   'P 1'
#
loop_
_entity.id
_entity.type
_entity.pdbx_description
1 polymer ?
#
loop_
_entity_poly.entity_id
_entity_poly.type
_entity_poly.pdbx_seq_one_letter_code
_entity_poly.pdbx_strand_id
1 'polypeptide(L)'
;MSGPVVTAFSASPLDRGGDARNDPAWMAARRADPAALSLAMIDGRPRLESVEGQDRLAWAPLSRLLPLSTVEPVFLGLWKDAPVFACSVPEGRAAELESLMGRGDHPDMRAAAASLPMGDLAMAGAAKGVFDWHGRNGFCPGCGQETQVASGGWRRTCAPCGVEHYPRVDPVCIMLPVWSGGAEPICLLGRQAAWPAGRMSALAGFMEPGESLEEACAREVKEEAGLTVTSVRYLASQPWPFPHQLMIGLIAEVTDDRAQPDLTELEAVAWLTRAEARAVLDGRHPDILAPFPFAIAHTLLKAWAYDADDTSSGQL
;
A
#
# COMPACT_ATOMS: atom_id res chain seq x y z
N MET A 1 -4.74 -16.92 -20.18
CA MET A 1 -5.14 -15.57 -19.74
C MET A 1 -4.85 -15.48 -18.26
N SER A 2 -3.72 -14.87 -17.89
CA SER A 2 -3.39 -14.61 -16.48
C SER A 2 -4.42 -13.62 -15.92
N GLY A 3 -4.94 -13.91 -14.74
CA GLY A 3 -5.79 -12.96 -14.02
C GLY A 3 -5.03 -11.69 -13.64
N PRO A 4 -5.71 -10.67 -13.10
CA PRO A 4 -5.07 -9.45 -12.64
C PRO A 4 -3.97 -9.74 -11.61
N VAL A 5 -2.85 -9.00 -11.70
CA VAL A 5 -1.76 -9.08 -10.72
C VAL A 5 -2.28 -8.57 -9.38
N VAL A 6 -2.26 -9.43 -8.36
CA VAL A 6 -2.69 -9.08 -7.00
C VAL A 6 -1.46 -8.69 -6.17
N THR A 7 -1.45 -7.48 -5.61
CA THR A 7 -0.33 -6.94 -4.80
C THR A 7 -0.71 -6.82 -3.33
N ALA A 8 0.27 -6.81 -2.41
CA ALA A 8 -0.02 -6.68 -0.98
C ALA A 8 -0.88 -5.43 -0.67
N PHE A 9 -1.64 -5.47 0.44
CA PHE A 9 -2.66 -4.47 0.80
C PHE A 9 -3.83 -4.32 -0.18
N SER A 10 -3.95 -5.22 -1.16
CA SER A 10 -5.10 -5.32 -2.07
C SER A 10 -5.82 -6.67 -1.91
N ALA A 11 -6.89 -6.89 -2.66
CA ALA A 11 -7.76 -8.07 -2.55
C ALA A 11 -8.48 -8.18 -1.19
N SER A 12 -8.98 -7.04 -0.68
CA SER A 12 -9.97 -7.08 0.40
C SER A 12 -11.16 -7.93 -0.04
N PRO A 13 -11.59 -8.89 0.78
CA PRO A 13 -12.71 -9.76 0.44
C PRO A 13 -14.06 -9.16 0.84
N LEU A 14 -14.07 -7.96 1.42
CA LEU A 14 -15.27 -7.27 1.87
C LEU A 14 -15.98 -6.60 0.70
N ASP A 15 -17.31 -6.67 0.70
CA ASP A 15 -18.12 -5.68 -0.01
C ASP A 15 -17.99 -4.34 0.75
N ARG A 16 -17.50 -3.30 0.09
CA ARG A 16 -17.26 -2.01 0.74
C ARG A 16 -18.54 -1.29 1.18
N GLY A 17 -19.72 -1.69 0.68
CA GLY A 17 -21.00 -1.06 1.04
C GLY A 17 -21.02 0.45 0.77
N GLY A 18 -20.35 0.89 -0.31
CA GLY A 18 -19.94 2.26 -0.53
C GLY A 18 -21.08 3.28 -0.57
N ASP A 19 -22.21 2.93 -1.20
CA ASP A 19 -23.38 3.81 -1.29
C ASP A 19 -24.19 3.81 0.01
N ALA A 20 -24.34 2.63 0.63
CA ALA A 20 -25.17 2.44 1.80
C ALA A 20 -24.59 3.12 3.06
N ARG A 21 -23.26 3.18 3.20
CA ARG A 21 -22.60 3.80 4.37
C ARG A 21 -22.84 5.31 4.49
N ASN A 22 -23.36 5.97 3.44
CA ASN A 22 -23.73 7.38 3.52
C ASN A 22 -25.04 7.61 4.28
N ASP A 23 -25.87 6.58 4.45
CA ASP A 23 -27.10 6.63 5.24
C ASP A 23 -26.78 6.44 6.75
N PRO A 24 -27.00 7.47 7.60
CA PRO A 24 -26.74 7.36 9.03
C PRO A 24 -27.59 6.29 9.73
N ALA A 25 -28.83 6.07 9.29
CA ALA A 25 -29.72 5.07 9.88
C ALA A 25 -29.24 3.66 9.53
N TRP A 26 -28.81 3.44 8.29
CA TRP A 26 -28.18 2.19 7.88
C TRP A 26 -26.90 1.93 8.68
N MET A 27 -26.03 2.94 8.82
CA MET A 27 -24.80 2.81 9.61
C MET A 27 -25.07 2.52 11.09
N ALA A 28 -26.07 3.19 11.69
CA ALA A 28 -26.48 2.90 13.06
C ALA A 28 -26.95 1.45 13.23
N ALA A 29 -27.71 0.93 12.25
CA ALA A 29 -28.14 -0.47 12.26
C ALA A 29 -26.95 -1.44 12.12
N ARG A 30 -25.97 -1.16 11.24
CA ARG A 30 -24.74 -1.97 11.13
C ARG A 30 -23.90 -1.96 12.41
N ARG A 31 -23.82 -0.81 13.08
CA ARG A 31 -23.07 -0.65 14.36
C ARG A 31 -23.74 -1.41 15.51
N ALA A 32 -25.08 -1.47 15.52
CA ALA A 32 -25.85 -2.18 16.54
C ALA A 32 -26.02 -3.68 16.25
N ASP A 33 -25.58 -4.16 15.09
CA ASP A 33 -25.72 -5.56 14.69
C ASP A 33 -24.92 -6.48 15.62
N PRO A 34 -25.55 -7.48 16.27
CA PRO A 34 -24.84 -8.45 17.11
C PRO A 34 -23.78 -9.27 16.36
N ALA A 35 -23.89 -9.39 15.04
CA ALA A 35 -22.92 -10.06 14.17
C ALA A 35 -21.78 -9.12 13.73
N ALA A 36 -21.80 -7.84 14.09
CA ALA A 36 -20.74 -6.90 13.74
C ALA A 36 -19.41 -7.33 14.38
N LEU A 37 -18.39 -7.49 13.54
CA LEU A 37 -17.03 -7.84 13.93
C LEU A 37 -16.13 -6.62 13.81
N SER A 38 -15.10 -6.56 14.64
CA SER A 38 -14.07 -5.56 14.54
C SER A 38 -12.69 -6.17 14.76
N LEU A 39 -11.74 -5.70 13.96
CA LEU A 39 -10.31 -5.81 14.26
C LEU A 39 -9.90 -4.67 15.20
N ALA A 40 -8.81 -4.85 15.94
CA ALA A 40 -8.21 -3.80 16.76
C ALA A 40 -6.89 -3.31 16.13
N MET A 41 -6.75 -1.99 16.00
CA MET A 41 -5.51 -1.32 15.61
C MET A 41 -4.90 -0.65 16.84
N ILE A 42 -3.76 -1.13 17.32
CA ILE A 42 -3.03 -0.56 18.45
C ILE A 42 -2.00 0.44 17.93
N ASP A 43 -2.30 1.74 18.01
CA ASP A 43 -1.47 2.82 17.44
C ASP A 43 -1.00 2.53 16.00
N GLY A 44 -1.92 2.03 15.16
CA GLY A 44 -1.66 1.68 13.76
C GLY A 44 -1.08 0.28 13.52
N ARG A 45 -0.94 -0.55 14.57
CA ARG A 45 -0.48 -1.94 14.50
C ARG A 45 -1.67 -2.90 14.60
N PRO A 46 -1.89 -3.82 13.64
CA PRO A 46 -3.03 -4.72 13.69
C PRO A 46 -2.84 -5.77 14.78
N ARG A 47 -3.90 -6.03 15.55
CA ARG A 47 -3.91 -7.16 16.48
C ARG A 47 -4.02 -8.47 15.72
N LEU A 48 -3.09 -9.38 15.98
CA LEU A 48 -3.01 -10.68 15.33
C LEU A 48 -3.33 -11.83 16.29
N GLU A 49 -3.72 -12.95 15.68
CA GLU A 49 -3.81 -14.27 16.29
C GLU A 49 -3.16 -15.31 15.37
N SER A 50 -2.74 -16.45 15.93
CA SER A 50 -2.20 -17.56 15.15
C SER A 50 -3.28 -18.62 14.98
N VAL A 51 -3.66 -18.90 13.74
CA VAL A 51 -4.64 -19.93 13.38
C VAL A 51 -3.91 -20.98 12.55
N GLU A 52 -3.80 -22.20 13.08
CA GLU A 52 -3.11 -23.32 12.42
C GLU A 52 -1.66 -22.98 12.00
N GLY A 53 -0.96 -22.16 12.80
CA GLY A 53 0.42 -21.75 12.55
C GLY A 53 0.58 -20.60 11.56
N GLN A 54 -0.52 -20.00 11.09
CA GLN A 54 -0.54 -18.84 10.20
C GLN A 54 -1.08 -17.62 10.95
N ASP A 55 -0.36 -16.50 10.86
CA ASP A 55 -0.84 -15.22 11.38
C ASP A 55 -2.12 -14.79 10.64
N ARG A 56 -3.11 -14.34 11.41
CA ARG A 56 -4.37 -13.77 10.94
C ARG A 56 -4.74 -12.55 11.76
N LEU A 57 -5.61 -11.70 11.22
CA LEU A 57 -6.26 -10.67 12.02
C LEU A 57 -7.09 -11.31 13.12
N ALA A 58 -6.93 -10.80 14.35
CA ALA A 58 -7.76 -11.21 15.46
C ALA A 58 -9.09 -10.43 15.45
N TRP A 59 -10.20 -11.17 15.57
CA TRP A 59 -11.55 -10.60 15.51
C TRP A 59 -12.25 -10.65 16.86
N ALA A 60 -13.01 -9.61 17.18
CA ALA A 60 -13.95 -9.60 18.30
C ALA A 60 -15.28 -8.97 17.89
N PRO A 61 -16.39 -9.26 18.58
CA PRO A 61 -17.62 -8.50 18.40
C PRO A 61 -17.35 -6.99 18.58
N LEU A 62 -17.86 -6.16 17.68
CA LEU A 62 -17.68 -4.71 17.71
C LEU A 62 -18.07 -4.14 19.09
N SER A 63 -19.18 -4.61 19.67
CA SER A 63 -19.66 -4.20 20.99
C SER A 63 -18.64 -4.35 22.11
N ARG A 64 -17.70 -5.30 21.98
CA ARG A 64 -16.62 -5.52 22.95
C ARG A 64 -15.44 -4.58 22.75
N LEU A 65 -15.13 -4.20 21.51
CA LEU A 65 -14.02 -3.28 21.21
C LEU A 65 -14.40 -1.81 21.27
N LEU A 66 -15.68 -1.48 21.10
CA LEU A 66 -16.19 -0.11 21.17
C LEU A 66 -15.74 0.65 22.43
N PRO A 67 -15.81 0.09 23.65
CA PRO A 67 -15.37 0.79 24.85
C PRO A 67 -13.86 1.07 24.91
N LEU A 68 -13.05 0.37 24.11
CA LEU A 68 -11.60 0.55 24.03
C LEU A 68 -11.18 1.60 22.97
N SER A 69 -12.05 1.85 21.99
CA SER A 69 -11.77 2.77 20.89
C SER A 69 -11.76 4.22 21.36
N THR A 70 -10.76 5.01 20.95
CA THR A 70 -10.68 6.45 21.27
C THR A 70 -11.28 7.34 20.20
N VAL A 71 -11.55 6.79 19.02
CA VAL A 71 -12.20 7.48 17.89
C VAL A 71 -13.36 6.64 17.36
N GLU A 72 -14.18 7.26 16.50
CA GLU A 72 -15.25 6.57 15.79
C GLU A 72 -14.66 5.37 15.00
N PRO A 73 -15.24 4.16 15.14
CA PRO A 73 -14.79 2.99 14.39
C PRO A 73 -14.97 3.20 12.88
N VAL A 74 -14.04 2.64 12.11
CA VAL A 74 -14.11 2.68 10.65
C VAL A 74 -14.86 1.46 10.16
N PHE A 75 -15.91 1.65 9.37
CA PHE A 75 -16.60 0.58 8.66
C PHE A 75 -15.77 0.15 7.46
N LEU A 76 -15.30 -1.09 7.44
CA LEU A 76 -14.46 -1.62 6.36
C LEU A 76 -15.29 -2.26 5.25
N GLY A 77 -16.50 -2.74 5.58
CA GLY A 77 -17.41 -3.37 4.63
C GLY A 77 -18.24 -4.49 5.26
N LEU A 78 -18.82 -5.32 4.41
CA LEU A 78 -19.56 -6.52 4.78
C LEU A 78 -18.73 -7.75 4.41
N TRP A 79 -18.55 -8.66 5.35
CA TRP A 79 -18.10 -10.01 5.07
C TRP A 79 -19.33 -10.90 4.98
N LYS A 80 -19.70 -11.29 3.75
CA LYS A 80 -21.04 -11.82 3.45
C LYS A 80 -22.07 -10.77 3.89
N ASP A 81 -22.81 -11.02 4.96
CA ASP A 81 -23.77 -10.07 5.54
C ASP A 81 -23.31 -9.45 6.86
N ALA A 82 -22.20 -9.94 7.44
CA ALA A 82 -21.72 -9.48 8.74
C ALA A 82 -20.98 -8.14 8.59
N PRO A 83 -21.34 -7.09 9.36
CA PRO A 83 -20.64 -5.82 9.33
C PRO A 83 -19.22 -5.94 9.89
N VAL A 84 -18.24 -5.40 9.17
CA VAL A 84 -16.84 -5.45 9.57
C VAL A 84 -16.33 -4.03 9.82
N PHE A 85 -15.75 -3.83 10.99
CA PHE A 85 -15.20 -2.56 11.45
C PHE A 85 -13.73 -2.68 11.84
N ALA A 86 -13.10 -1.53 12.08
CA ALA A 86 -11.87 -1.42 12.83
C ALA A 86 -12.05 -0.43 13.99
N CYS A 87 -11.51 -0.77 15.15
CA CYS A 87 -11.41 0.11 16.31
C CYS A 87 -9.94 0.53 16.50
N SER A 88 -9.71 1.79 16.85
CA SER A 88 -8.38 2.31 17.19
C SER A 88 -8.20 2.28 18.71
N VAL A 89 -7.33 1.40 19.19
CA VAL A 89 -7.03 1.20 20.60
C VAL A 89 -5.70 1.89 20.90
N PRO A 90 -5.61 2.81 21.88
CA PRO A 90 -4.34 3.43 22.25
C PRO A 90 -3.43 2.41 22.96
N GLU A 91 -2.11 2.56 22.85
CA GLU A 91 -1.13 1.66 23.50
C GLU A 91 -1.40 1.48 25.00
N GLY A 92 -1.77 2.56 25.69
CA GLY A 92 -2.07 2.55 27.12
C GLY A 92 -3.21 1.63 27.54
N ARG A 93 -3.99 1.09 26.60
CA ARG A 93 -5.11 0.16 26.83
C ARG A 93 -4.83 -1.25 26.32
N ALA A 94 -3.60 -1.58 25.94
CA ALA A 94 -3.22 -2.90 25.45
C ALA A 94 -3.55 -4.02 26.46
N ALA A 95 -3.35 -3.80 27.77
CA ALA A 95 -3.68 -4.79 28.80
C ALA A 95 -5.19 -5.07 28.93
N GLU A 96 -6.04 -4.06 28.72
CA GLU A 96 -7.50 -4.25 28.67
C GLU A 96 -7.89 -5.06 27.43
N LEU A 97 -7.26 -4.76 26.28
CA LEU A 97 -7.45 -5.52 25.04
C LEU A 97 -7.02 -6.98 25.22
N GLU A 98 -5.91 -7.25 25.91
CA GLU A 98 -5.47 -8.60 26.23
C GLU A 98 -6.45 -9.34 27.16
N SER A 99 -7.01 -8.65 28.15
CA SER A 99 -8.02 -9.24 29.02
C SER A 99 -9.29 -9.63 28.25
N LEU A 100 -9.58 -8.93 27.14
CA LEU A 100 -10.77 -9.12 26.32
C LEU A 100 -10.58 -10.20 25.24
N MET A 101 -9.44 -10.20 24.56
CA MET A 101 -9.16 -11.06 23.39
C MET A 101 -8.11 -12.15 23.67
N GLY A 102 -7.62 -12.27 24.90
CA GLY A 102 -6.43 -13.07 25.22
C GLY A 102 -5.14 -12.34 24.85
N ARG A 103 -3.98 -12.99 25.01
CA ARG A 103 -2.70 -12.45 24.53
C ARG A 103 -2.60 -12.57 23.01
N GLY A 104 -1.89 -11.65 22.36
CA GLY A 104 -1.63 -11.74 20.93
C GLY A 104 -0.72 -10.62 20.42
N ASP A 105 -0.02 -10.92 19.34
CA ASP A 105 0.97 -10.03 18.77
C ASP A 105 0.31 -8.85 18.04
N HIS A 106 1.04 -7.76 17.93
CA HIS A 106 0.61 -6.55 17.23
C HIS A 106 1.85 -5.89 16.60
N PRO A 107 2.42 -6.55 15.56
CA PRO A 107 3.64 -6.11 14.91
C PRO A 107 3.41 -4.80 14.14
N ASP A 108 4.49 -4.10 13.79
CA ASP A 108 4.37 -3.00 12.83
C ASP A 108 3.82 -3.50 11.48
N MET A 109 3.26 -2.57 10.70
CA MET A 109 2.57 -2.94 9.46
C MET A 109 3.49 -3.57 8.40
N ARG A 110 4.81 -3.35 8.43
CA ARG A 110 5.74 -4.01 7.49
C ARG A 110 5.99 -5.45 7.91
N ALA A 111 6.15 -5.72 9.20
CA ALA A 111 6.21 -7.08 9.72
C ALA A 111 4.89 -7.83 9.49
N ALA A 112 3.75 -7.18 9.70
CA ALA A 112 2.43 -7.73 9.37
C ALA A 112 2.29 -8.05 7.86
N ALA A 113 2.82 -7.20 6.98
CA ALA A 113 2.80 -7.44 5.53
C ALA A 113 3.62 -8.65 5.09
N ALA A 114 4.61 -9.07 5.89
CA ALA A 114 5.42 -10.24 5.62
C ALA A 114 4.75 -11.55 6.04
N SER A 115 3.79 -11.52 6.98
CA SER A 115 3.15 -12.73 7.51
C SER A 115 1.68 -12.87 7.15
N LEU A 116 0.91 -11.78 7.06
CA LEU A 116 -0.53 -11.84 6.85
C LEU A 116 -0.92 -12.29 5.44
N PRO A 117 -2.00 -13.10 5.32
CA PRO A 117 -2.67 -13.31 4.04
C PRO A 117 -3.18 -12.01 3.43
N MET A 118 -3.29 -11.99 2.11
CA MET A 118 -3.61 -10.80 1.31
C MET A 118 -4.90 -10.09 1.75
N GLY A 119 -5.98 -10.84 1.98
CA GLY A 119 -7.27 -10.27 2.40
C GLY A 119 -7.21 -9.60 3.77
N ASP A 120 -6.55 -10.26 4.72
CA ASP A 120 -6.31 -9.72 6.07
C ASP A 120 -5.45 -8.45 6.00
N LEU A 121 -4.38 -8.49 5.23
CA LEU A 121 -3.49 -7.36 5.02
C LEU A 121 -4.19 -6.17 4.37
N ALA A 122 -5.10 -6.41 3.41
CA ALA A 122 -5.89 -5.36 2.77
C ALA A 122 -6.83 -4.66 3.76
N MET A 123 -7.49 -5.43 4.65
CA MET A 123 -8.34 -4.87 5.69
C MET A 123 -7.53 -4.07 6.72
N ALA A 124 -6.39 -4.59 7.17
CA ALA A 124 -5.48 -3.91 8.09
C ALA A 124 -4.91 -2.61 7.48
N GLY A 125 -4.50 -2.65 6.21
CA GLY A 125 -3.97 -1.50 5.48
C GLY A 125 -5.03 -0.41 5.27
N ALA A 126 -6.27 -0.80 4.95
CA ALA A 126 -7.39 0.14 4.84
C ALA A 126 -7.69 0.81 6.19
N ALA A 127 -7.78 0.04 7.27
CA ALA A 127 -7.98 0.57 8.62
C ALA A 127 -6.87 1.55 9.01
N LYS A 128 -5.61 1.16 8.79
CA LYS A 128 -4.45 2.02 9.06
C LYS A 128 -4.54 3.33 8.29
N GLY A 129 -4.75 3.28 6.98
CA GLY A 129 -4.80 4.49 6.13
C GLY A 129 -5.89 5.47 6.56
N VAL A 130 -7.09 4.97 6.92
CA VAL A 130 -8.19 5.82 7.38
C VAL A 130 -7.90 6.42 8.77
N PHE A 131 -7.38 5.64 9.72
CA PHE A 131 -7.01 6.16 11.03
C PHE A 131 -5.86 7.16 10.97
N ASP A 132 -4.83 6.87 10.15
CA ASP A 132 -3.72 7.77 9.90
C ASP A 132 -4.19 9.10 9.30
N TRP A 133 -5.14 9.05 8.37
CA TRP A 133 -5.76 10.23 7.81
C TRP A 133 -6.54 11.02 8.87
N HIS A 134 -7.39 10.36 9.67
CA HIS A 134 -8.13 11.02 10.75
C HIS A 134 -7.23 11.71 11.76
N GLY A 135 -6.13 11.07 12.18
CA GLY A 135 -5.18 11.64 13.13
C GLY A 135 -4.48 12.91 12.64
N ARG A 136 -4.39 13.12 11.32
CA ARG A 136 -3.72 14.27 10.70
C ARG A 136 -4.68 15.33 10.14
N ASN A 137 -5.96 15.02 10.00
CA ASN A 137 -6.93 15.86 9.27
C ASN A 137 -8.16 16.21 10.13
N GLY A 138 -7.93 16.60 11.40
CA GLY A 138 -8.98 16.98 12.34
C GLY A 138 -9.74 18.27 11.96
N PHE A 139 -9.08 19.17 11.22
CA PHE A 139 -9.57 20.51 10.90
C PHE A 139 -9.73 20.71 9.39
N CYS A 140 -10.68 21.55 8.99
CA CYS A 140 -10.99 21.86 7.60
C CYS A 140 -9.90 22.75 6.99
N PRO A 141 -9.17 22.33 5.94
CA PRO A 141 -8.17 23.16 5.27
C PRO A 141 -8.76 24.45 4.67
N GLY A 142 -10.05 24.48 4.34
CA GLY A 142 -10.70 25.67 3.77
C GLY A 142 -11.00 26.79 4.77
N CYS A 143 -11.24 26.48 6.04
CA CYS A 143 -11.71 27.48 7.02
C CYS A 143 -11.15 27.31 8.44
N GLY A 144 -10.30 26.31 8.69
CA GLY A 144 -9.63 26.06 9.97
C GLY A 144 -10.51 25.46 11.08
N GLN A 145 -11.80 25.21 10.83
CA GLN A 145 -12.73 24.69 11.86
C GLN A 145 -12.64 23.17 11.98
N GLU A 146 -12.98 22.65 13.17
CA GLU A 146 -13.01 21.20 13.41
C GLU A 146 -14.03 20.52 12.48
N THR A 147 -13.67 19.34 11.99
CA THR A 147 -14.51 18.52 11.10
C THR A 147 -15.03 17.29 11.83
N GLN A 148 -16.16 16.76 11.38
CA GLN A 148 -16.78 15.57 11.98
C GLN A 148 -16.63 14.36 11.06
N VAL A 149 -16.37 13.19 11.63
CA VAL A 149 -16.33 11.93 10.88
C VAL A 149 -17.73 11.57 10.36
N ALA A 150 -17.80 11.12 9.12
CA ALA A 150 -19.03 10.72 8.45
C ALA A 150 -18.79 9.48 7.56
N SER A 151 -19.87 8.92 7.00
CA SER A 151 -19.84 7.83 6.03
C SER A 151 -19.03 6.60 6.49
N GLY A 152 -19.23 6.20 7.75
CA GLY A 152 -18.53 5.06 8.36
C GLY A 152 -17.01 5.23 8.46
N GLY A 153 -16.51 6.47 8.60
CA GLY A 153 -15.06 6.76 8.68
C GLY A 153 -14.46 7.25 7.36
N TRP A 154 -15.15 7.09 6.23
CA TRP A 154 -14.59 7.38 4.91
C TRP A 154 -14.81 8.81 4.43
N ARG A 155 -15.28 9.68 5.31
CA ARG A 155 -15.48 11.10 5.03
C ARG A 155 -15.33 11.92 6.31
N ARG A 156 -14.94 13.17 6.15
CA ARG A 156 -15.04 14.20 7.18
C ARG A 156 -15.83 15.38 6.63
N THR A 157 -16.73 15.94 7.42
CA THR A 157 -17.61 17.04 7.01
C THR A 157 -17.34 18.26 7.87
N CYS A 158 -17.15 19.42 7.25
CA CYS A 158 -17.06 20.69 7.94
C CYS A 158 -18.45 21.33 8.01
N ALA A 159 -19.09 21.32 9.18
CA ALA A 159 -20.41 21.92 9.33
C ALA A 159 -20.44 23.44 9.02
N PRO A 160 -19.43 24.25 9.40
CA PRO A 160 -19.42 25.68 9.10
C PRO A 160 -19.43 26.06 7.60
N CYS A 161 -18.68 25.35 6.75
CA CYS A 161 -18.54 25.70 5.33
C CYS A 161 -19.14 24.67 4.37
N GLY A 162 -19.63 23.54 4.88
CA GLY A 162 -20.24 22.45 4.10
C GLY A 162 -19.25 21.61 3.30
N VAL A 163 -17.94 21.88 3.38
CA VAL A 163 -16.93 21.13 2.61
C VAL A 163 -16.77 19.72 3.16
N GLU A 164 -16.69 18.77 2.24
CA GLU A 164 -16.39 17.37 2.53
C GLU A 164 -14.93 17.04 2.19
N HIS A 165 -14.31 16.25 3.05
CA HIS A 165 -12.95 15.74 2.86
C HIS A 165 -12.97 14.23 2.83
N TYR A 166 -12.14 13.66 1.96
CA TYR A 166 -12.01 12.23 1.76
C TYR A 166 -10.62 11.76 2.18
N PRO A 167 -10.45 10.48 2.56
CA PRO A 167 -9.14 9.91 2.82
C PRO A 167 -8.17 10.21 1.67
N ARG A 168 -7.01 10.74 2.03
CA ARG A 168 -5.96 11.09 1.07
C ARG A 168 -5.37 9.82 0.47
N VAL A 169 -5.09 9.84 -0.83
CA VAL A 169 -4.32 8.80 -1.53
C VAL A 169 -3.35 9.53 -2.45
N ASP A 170 -2.05 9.45 -2.14
CA ASP A 170 -1.00 10.11 -2.91
C ASP A 170 -0.49 9.15 -4.00
N PRO A 171 -0.68 9.46 -5.29
CA PRO A 171 -0.20 8.59 -6.37
C PRO A 171 1.32 8.69 -6.49
N VAL A 172 1.97 7.52 -6.57
CA VAL A 172 3.42 7.38 -6.70
C VAL A 172 3.68 6.47 -7.89
N CYS A 173 4.43 6.95 -8.87
CA CYS A 173 4.92 6.09 -9.94
C CYS A 173 6.13 5.31 -9.41
N ILE A 174 6.10 3.99 -9.51
CA ILE A 174 7.25 3.13 -9.24
C ILE A 174 7.59 2.35 -10.50
N MET A 175 8.79 2.57 -11.00
CA MET A 175 9.16 2.23 -12.37
C MET A 175 10.44 1.42 -12.40
N LEU A 176 10.45 0.38 -13.24
CA LEU A 176 11.63 -0.42 -13.56
C LEU A 176 12.15 0.00 -14.94
N PRO A 177 13.22 0.80 -15.03
CA PRO A 177 13.86 1.12 -16.30
C PRO A 177 14.42 -0.12 -16.95
N VAL A 178 14.22 -0.26 -18.26
CA VAL A 178 14.68 -1.38 -19.09
C VAL A 178 15.39 -0.81 -20.31
N TRP A 179 16.56 -1.36 -20.63
CA TRP A 179 17.26 -1.05 -21.87
C TRP A 179 17.45 -2.32 -22.70
N SER A 180 16.99 -2.26 -23.95
CA SER A 180 16.96 -3.38 -24.88
C SER A 180 17.91 -3.20 -26.08
N GLY A 181 18.80 -2.20 -26.04
CA GLY A 181 19.73 -1.88 -27.14
C GLY A 181 21.07 -2.63 -27.13
N GLY A 182 21.32 -3.45 -26.10
CA GLY A 182 22.55 -4.20 -25.91
C GLY A 182 22.52 -5.62 -26.49
N ALA A 183 23.43 -6.47 -26.03
CA ALA A 183 23.47 -7.89 -26.40
C ALA A 183 22.26 -8.68 -25.86
N GLU A 184 21.73 -8.28 -24.71
CA GLU A 184 20.48 -8.76 -24.11
C GLU A 184 19.79 -7.62 -23.34
N PRO A 185 18.47 -7.72 -23.09
CA PRO A 185 17.76 -6.73 -22.27
C PRO A 185 18.23 -6.72 -20.81
N ILE A 186 18.41 -5.53 -20.24
CA ILE A 186 18.79 -5.31 -18.85
C ILE A 186 17.80 -4.37 -18.15
N CYS A 187 17.65 -4.50 -16.83
CA CYS A 187 16.83 -3.60 -16.01
C CYS A 187 17.67 -2.86 -14.96
N LEU A 188 17.22 -1.66 -14.56
CA LEU A 188 17.88 -0.85 -13.52
C LEU A 188 17.18 -0.99 -12.18
N LEU A 189 17.95 -1.21 -11.11
CA LEU A 189 17.53 -0.98 -9.73
C LEU A 189 18.34 0.17 -9.11
N GLY A 190 17.76 0.87 -8.14
CA GLY A 190 18.40 1.90 -7.33
C GLY A 190 18.32 1.60 -5.83
N ARG A 191 19.12 2.29 -5.01
CA ARG A 191 18.99 2.27 -3.55
C ARG A 191 19.26 3.63 -2.93
N GLN A 192 18.61 3.89 -1.81
CA GLN A 192 18.89 5.05 -0.95
C GLN A 192 19.86 4.67 0.18
N ALA A 193 20.66 5.62 0.63
CA ALA A 193 21.67 5.42 1.67
C ALA A 193 21.09 4.91 3.01
N ALA A 194 19.85 5.29 3.33
CA ALA A 194 19.19 4.90 4.57
C ALA A 194 18.75 3.43 4.63
N TRP A 195 18.79 2.70 3.51
CA TRP A 195 18.31 1.31 3.44
C TRP A 195 19.39 0.30 3.85
N PRO A 196 18.99 -0.90 4.33
CA PRO A 196 19.95 -1.97 4.62
C PRO A 196 20.89 -2.22 3.45
N ALA A 197 22.19 -2.39 3.71
CA ALA A 197 23.21 -2.59 2.69
C ALA A 197 22.82 -3.70 1.70
N GLY A 198 23.09 -3.46 0.41
CA GLY A 198 22.76 -4.38 -0.69
C GLY A 198 21.29 -4.40 -1.12
N ARG A 199 20.33 -3.93 -0.29
CA ARG A 199 18.92 -3.86 -0.71
C ARG A 199 18.71 -2.80 -1.78
N MET A 200 18.12 -3.19 -2.90
CA MET A 200 17.78 -2.31 -4.01
C MET A 200 16.29 -2.42 -4.35
N SER A 201 15.76 -1.40 -5.04
CA SER A 201 14.37 -1.28 -5.47
C SER A 201 14.29 -0.71 -6.88
N ALA A 202 13.12 -0.86 -7.50
CA ALA A 202 12.73 0.00 -8.61
C ALA A 202 12.74 1.49 -8.16
N LEU A 203 12.94 2.40 -9.11
CA LEU A 203 12.89 3.85 -8.89
C LEU A 203 11.45 4.26 -8.57
N ALA A 204 11.25 5.32 -7.78
CA ALA A 204 9.90 5.73 -7.43
C ALA A 204 9.80 7.19 -6.97
N GLY A 205 8.79 7.89 -7.47
CA GLY A 205 8.50 9.24 -7.02
C GLY A 205 7.04 9.65 -7.18
N PHE A 206 6.69 10.76 -6.53
CA PHE A 206 5.32 11.26 -6.50
C PHE A 206 4.93 11.84 -7.84
N MET A 207 3.67 11.65 -8.24
CA MET A 207 3.15 12.42 -9.36
C MET A 207 2.90 13.87 -8.93
N GLU A 208 3.22 14.81 -9.80
CA GLU A 208 2.88 16.21 -9.62
C GLU A 208 1.52 16.57 -10.23
N PRO A 209 0.84 17.61 -9.72
CA PRO A 209 -0.41 18.09 -10.32
C PRO A 209 -0.22 18.49 -11.78
N GLY A 210 -0.99 17.85 -12.67
CA GLY A 210 -0.94 18.11 -14.11
C GLY A 210 -0.16 17.06 -14.91
N GLU A 211 0.47 16.09 -14.24
CA GLU A 211 1.17 14.99 -14.90
C GLU A 211 0.25 13.79 -15.18
N SER A 212 0.42 13.19 -16.35
CA SER A 212 0.08 11.79 -16.62
C SER A 212 1.06 10.84 -15.92
N LEU A 213 0.73 9.54 -15.90
CA LEU A 213 1.63 8.52 -15.35
C LEU A 213 2.95 8.45 -16.13
N GLU A 214 2.84 8.61 -17.44
CA GLU A 214 3.96 8.56 -18.38
C GLU A 214 4.90 9.76 -18.18
N GLU A 215 4.35 10.95 -17.98
CA GLU A 215 5.12 12.17 -17.70
C GLU A 215 5.85 12.07 -16.36
N ALA A 216 5.14 11.70 -15.29
CA ALA A 216 5.76 11.49 -13.97
C ALA A 216 6.84 10.41 -14.04
N CYS A 217 6.58 9.31 -14.76
CA CYS A 217 7.57 8.26 -14.98
C CYS A 217 8.82 8.77 -15.69
N ALA A 218 8.65 9.55 -16.76
CA ALA A 218 9.76 10.09 -17.53
C ALA A 218 10.57 11.11 -16.73
N ARG A 219 9.90 11.98 -15.96
CA ARG A 219 10.54 12.97 -15.09
C ARG A 219 11.37 12.29 -14.00
N GLU A 220 10.77 11.41 -13.21
CA GLU A 220 11.45 10.74 -12.08
C GLU A 220 12.65 9.92 -12.55
N VAL A 221 12.52 9.17 -13.66
CA VAL A 221 13.66 8.41 -14.24
C VAL A 221 14.78 9.35 -14.72
N LYS A 222 14.41 10.54 -15.21
CA LYS A 222 15.38 11.54 -15.65
C LYS A 222 16.09 12.20 -14.48
N GLU A 223 15.36 12.54 -13.42
CA GLU A 223 15.87 13.17 -12.21
C GLU A 223 16.77 12.20 -11.43
N GLU A 224 16.29 11.00 -11.12
CA GLU A 224 17.00 10.05 -10.28
C GLU A 224 18.16 9.35 -10.99
N ALA A 225 18.05 9.06 -12.30
CA ALA A 225 19.00 8.22 -13.03
C ALA A 225 19.57 8.85 -14.30
N GLY A 226 19.15 10.06 -14.69
CA GLY A 226 19.63 10.75 -15.89
C GLY A 226 19.16 10.15 -17.23
N LEU A 227 18.34 9.10 -17.19
CA LEU A 227 17.92 8.33 -18.36
C LEU A 227 16.72 8.98 -19.07
N THR A 228 16.54 8.67 -20.36
CA THR A 228 15.40 9.17 -21.14
C THR A 228 14.44 8.02 -21.43
N VAL A 229 13.20 8.14 -20.96
CA VAL A 229 12.13 7.16 -21.19
C VAL A 229 11.55 7.30 -22.59
N THR A 230 11.32 6.18 -23.28
CA THR A 230 10.76 6.12 -24.63
C THR A 230 9.36 5.52 -24.66
N SER A 231 9.05 4.60 -23.75
CA SER A 231 7.72 4.03 -23.59
C SER A 231 7.51 3.57 -22.15
N VAL A 232 6.26 3.57 -21.72
CA VAL A 232 5.85 3.19 -20.36
C VAL A 232 4.73 2.17 -20.47
N ARG A 233 4.83 1.09 -19.69
CA ARG A 233 3.82 0.04 -19.61
C ARG A 233 3.39 -0.16 -18.17
N TYR A 234 2.10 0.05 -17.90
CA TYR A 234 1.49 -0.30 -16.62
C TYR A 234 1.51 -1.82 -16.39
N LEU A 235 1.88 -2.22 -15.18
CA LEU A 235 1.85 -3.62 -14.73
C LEU A 235 0.75 -3.86 -13.69
N ALA A 236 0.80 -3.12 -12.59
CA ALA A 236 -0.06 -3.32 -11.43
C ALA A 236 -0.07 -2.06 -10.56
N SER A 237 -0.97 -2.01 -9.57
CA SER A 237 -0.96 -0.96 -8.54
C SER A 237 -1.11 -1.57 -7.15
N GLN A 238 -0.44 -0.97 -6.18
CA GLN A 238 -0.41 -1.42 -4.79
C GLN A 238 -0.78 -0.27 -3.85
N PRO A 239 -1.84 -0.40 -3.03
CA PRO A 239 -2.03 0.47 -1.88
C PRO A 239 -0.82 0.34 -0.94
N TRP A 240 -0.32 1.47 -0.46
CA TRP A 240 0.87 1.51 0.40
C TRP A 240 0.60 2.42 1.59
N PRO A 241 0.15 1.86 2.72
CA PRO A 241 -0.34 2.63 3.87
C PRO A 241 0.81 3.17 4.72
N PHE A 242 1.76 3.88 4.09
CA PHE A 242 2.95 4.45 4.72
C PHE A 242 3.21 5.91 4.26
N PRO A 243 2.35 6.87 4.61
CA PRO A 243 1.08 6.71 5.31
C PRO A 243 -0.12 6.41 4.39
N HIS A 244 -0.16 6.96 3.17
CA HIS A 244 -1.36 6.87 2.32
C HIS A 244 -1.05 6.95 0.81
N GLN A 245 -0.11 6.15 0.33
CA GLN A 245 0.30 6.15 -1.07
C GLN A 245 -0.45 5.12 -1.90
N LEU A 246 -0.60 5.37 -3.19
CA LEU A 246 -0.93 4.36 -4.21
C LEU A 246 0.27 4.21 -5.13
N MET A 247 0.98 3.09 -4.97
CA MET A 247 2.12 2.75 -5.82
C MET A 247 1.61 2.23 -7.16
N ILE A 248 2.02 2.85 -8.25
CA ILE A 248 1.61 2.52 -9.61
C ILE A 248 2.83 1.97 -10.32
N GLY A 249 2.84 0.65 -10.52
CA GLY A 249 3.96 -0.11 -11.02
C GLY A 249 4.07 -0.08 -12.53
N LEU A 250 5.22 0.39 -13.02
CA LEU A 250 5.50 0.64 -14.44
C LEU A 250 6.78 -0.08 -14.88
N ILE A 251 6.80 -0.57 -16.11
CA ILE A 251 8.02 -0.94 -16.82
C ILE A 251 8.30 0.17 -17.84
N ALA A 252 9.50 0.75 -17.82
CA ALA A 252 9.84 1.91 -18.64
C ALA A 252 11.03 1.60 -19.55
N GLU A 253 10.83 1.60 -20.87
CA GLU A 253 11.96 1.46 -21.80
C GLU A 253 12.76 2.78 -21.87
N VAL A 254 14.09 2.68 -21.86
CA VAL A 254 14.99 3.84 -21.93
C VAL A 254 15.89 3.81 -23.17
N THR A 255 16.47 4.96 -23.51
CA THR A 255 17.30 5.13 -24.71
C THR A 255 18.65 4.40 -24.65
N ASP A 256 19.26 4.30 -23.48
CA ASP A 256 20.62 3.80 -23.26
C ASP A 256 20.83 3.32 -21.81
N ASP A 257 21.99 2.73 -21.53
CA ASP A 257 22.39 2.19 -20.23
C ASP A 257 23.28 3.14 -19.41
N ARG A 258 23.42 4.42 -19.80
CA ARG A 258 24.36 5.37 -19.18
C ARG A 258 23.73 6.12 -18.01
N ALA A 259 23.27 5.35 -17.02
CA ALA A 259 22.68 5.89 -15.80
C ALA A 259 23.66 6.81 -15.06
N GLN A 260 23.17 7.99 -14.67
CA GLN A 260 23.88 9.00 -13.90
C GLN A 260 23.04 9.31 -12.66
N PRO A 261 23.23 8.55 -11.56
CA PRO A 261 22.39 8.70 -10.39
C PRO A 261 22.57 10.06 -9.72
N ASP A 262 21.48 10.72 -9.34
CA ASP A 262 21.56 11.87 -8.43
C ASP A 262 21.92 11.36 -7.04
N LEU A 263 23.14 11.67 -6.61
CA LEU A 263 23.68 11.23 -5.32
C LEU A 263 23.03 11.91 -4.11
N THR A 264 22.15 12.90 -4.34
CA THR A 264 21.31 13.50 -3.30
C THR A 264 20.20 12.54 -2.88
N GLU A 265 19.68 11.74 -3.82
CA GLU A 265 18.54 10.85 -3.60
C GLU A 265 18.94 9.38 -3.60
N LEU A 266 19.81 8.96 -4.52
CA LEU A 266 20.28 7.59 -4.66
C LEU A 266 21.74 7.42 -4.24
N GLU A 267 22.03 6.38 -3.46
CA GLU A 267 23.41 5.99 -3.14
C GLU A 267 24.07 5.26 -4.32
N ALA A 268 23.31 4.40 -5.00
CA ALA A 268 23.83 3.58 -6.09
C ALA A 268 22.71 3.06 -7.00
N VAL A 269 23.07 2.74 -8.24
CA VAL A 269 22.23 2.04 -9.22
C VAL A 269 22.95 0.81 -9.76
N ALA A 270 22.20 -0.20 -10.20
CA ALA A 270 22.73 -1.43 -10.76
C ALA A 270 21.87 -1.88 -11.96
N TRP A 271 22.53 -2.09 -13.08
CA TRP A 271 21.96 -2.77 -14.23
C TRP A 271 22.06 -4.27 -14.03
N LEU A 272 20.96 -4.98 -14.29
CA LEU A 272 20.87 -6.43 -14.15
C LEU A 272 20.37 -7.04 -15.45
N THR A 273 21.06 -8.06 -15.93
CA THR A 273 20.50 -9.02 -16.88
C THR A 273 19.30 -9.74 -16.25
N ARG A 274 18.48 -10.37 -17.08
CA ARG A 274 17.40 -11.23 -16.58
C ARG A 274 17.93 -12.37 -15.69
N ALA A 275 19.12 -12.90 -15.99
CA ALA A 275 19.75 -13.94 -15.18
C ALA A 275 20.13 -13.44 -13.78
N GLU A 276 20.72 -12.25 -13.69
CA GLU A 276 21.07 -11.60 -12.42
C GLU A 276 19.83 -11.20 -11.63
N ALA A 277 18.80 -10.65 -12.28
CA ALA A 277 17.53 -10.34 -11.63
C ALA A 277 16.88 -11.57 -10.99
N ARG A 278 16.90 -12.73 -11.68
CA ARG A 278 16.46 -14.01 -11.10
C ARG A 278 17.35 -14.42 -9.91
N ALA A 279 18.66 -14.24 -10.00
CA ALA A 279 19.57 -14.52 -8.89
C ALA A 279 19.29 -13.61 -7.68
N VAL A 280 18.95 -12.34 -7.90
CA VAL A 280 18.53 -11.39 -6.85
C VAL A 280 17.24 -11.87 -6.19
N LEU A 281 16.21 -12.22 -6.98
CA LEU A 281 14.92 -12.71 -6.48
C LEU A 281 15.05 -14.02 -5.69
N ASP A 282 15.97 -14.91 -6.09
CA ASP A 282 16.26 -16.16 -5.40
C ASP A 282 17.19 -16.00 -4.19
N GLY A 283 17.68 -14.78 -3.90
CA GLY A 283 18.63 -14.52 -2.82
C GLY A 283 20.02 -15.12 -3.04
N ARG A 284 20.42 -15.34 -4.30
CA ARG A 284 21.70 -15.93 -4.72
C ARG A 284 22.70 -14.92 -5.28
N HIS A 285 22.28 -13.67 -5.51
CA HIS A 285 23.19 -12.62 -5.97
C HIS A 285 24.16 -12.23 -4.84
N PRO A 286 25.47 -12.10 -5.09
CA PRO A 286 26.46 -11.86 -4.04
C PRO A 286 26.27 -10.52 -3.33
N ASP A 287 25.92 -9.46 -4.08
CA ASP A 287 25.97 -8.08 -3.56
C ASP A 287 24.60 -7.40 -3.42
N ILE A 288 23.55 -7.95 -4.04
CA ILE A 288 22.25 -7.28 -4.21
C ILE A 288 21.16 -8.12 -3.56
N LEU A 289 20.44 -7.49 -2.64
CA LEU A 289 19.26 -8.05 -1.99
C LEU A 289 18.00 -7.52 -2.67
N ALA A 290 17.07 -8.43 -2.94
CA ALA A 290 15.81 -8.11 -3.57
C ALA A 290 14.98 -7.10 -2.77
N PRO A 291 14.08 -6.36 -3.44
CA PRO A 291 12.99 -5.70 -2.76
C PRO A 291 12.18 -6.72 -1.95
N PHE A 292 11.56 -6.28 -0.85
CA PHE A 292 10.76 -7.17 -0.02
C PHE A 292 9.66 -7.87 -0.85
N PRO A 293 9.36 -9.16 -0.62
CA PRO A 293 8.37 -9.90 -1.41
C PRO A 293 6.98 -9.26 -1.49
N PHE A 294 6.55 -8.55 -0.44
CA PHE A 294 5.26 -7.86 -0.42
C PHE A 294 5.27 -6.52 -1.17
N ALA A 295 6.43 -5.98 -1.56
CA ALA A 295 6.56 -4.71 -2.25
C ALA A 295 6.37 -4.86 -3.76
N ILE A 296 5.68 -3.90 -4.39
CA ILE A 296 5.43 -3.90 -5.84
C ILE A 296 6.72 -3.84 -6.66
N ALA A 297 7.81 -3.28 -6.13
CA ALA A 297 9.14 -3.37 -6.75
C ALA A 297 9.59 -4.83 -6.99
N HIS A 298 9.33 -5.73 -6.05
CA HIS A 298 9.59 -7.16 -6.22
C HIS A 298 8.70 -7.74 -7.32
N THR A 299 7.43 -7.31 -7.36
CA THR A 299 6.48 -7.73 -8.40
C THR A 299 6.92 -7.29 -9.80
N LEU A 300 7.38 -6.05 -9.95
CA LEU A 300 7.94 -5.51 -11.20
C LEU A 300 9.17 -6.31 -11.65
N LEU A 301 10.13 -6.49 -10.74
CA LEU A 301 11.36 -7.24 -11.01
C LEU A 301 11.05 -8.69 -11.40
N LYS A 302 10.13 -9.34 -10.69
CA LYS A 302 9.70 -10.71 -10.99
C LYS A 302 8.99 -10.82 -12.34
N ALA A 303 8.05 -9.93 -12.63
CA ALA A 303 7.36 -9.91 -13.91
C ALA A 303 8.39 -9.75 -15.04
N TRP A 304 9.27 -8.75 -14.94
CA TRP A 304 10.31 -8.54 -15.95
C TRP A 304 11.33 -9.68 -16.02
N ALA A 305 11.72 -10.32 -14.92
CA ALA A 305 12.77 -11.36 -14.95
C ALA A 305 12.30 -12.70 -15.53
N TYR A 306 10.99 -12.99 -15.47
CA TYR A 306 10.41 -14.28 -15.85
C TYR A 306 9.41 -14.22 -17.02
N ASP A 307 8.85 -13.07 -17.38
CA ASP A 307 8.03 -12.97 -18.60
C ASP A 307 8.92 -13.04 -19.84
N ALA A 308 8.69 -14.04 -20.69
CA ALA A 308 9.36 -14.13 -22.00
C ALA A 308 8.97 -12.90 -22.84
N ASP A 309 9.96 -12.31 -23.52
CA ASP A 309 9.81 -11.10 -24.32
C ASP A 309 8.56 -11.15 -25.22
N ASP A 310 7.53 -10.36 -24.89
CA ASP A 310 6.48 -10.05 -25.84
C ASP A 310 7.03 -9.00 -26.81
N THR A 311 7.90 -9.46 -27.71
CA THR A 311 8.41 -8.68 -28.85
C THR A 311 7.35 -8.54 -29.96
N SER A 312 6.08 -8.83 -29.69
CA SER A 312 4.99 -8.71 -30.65
C SER A 312 4.06 -7.52 -30.36
N SER A 313 4.58 -6.30 -30.44
CA SER A 313 3.73 -5.12 -30.72
C SER A 313 4.47 -4.04 -31.52
N GLY A 314 5.07 -4.46 -32.64
CA GLY A 314 5.24 -3.57 -33.78
C GLY A 314 3.94 -3.52 -34.57
N GLN A 315 3.19 -2.42 -34.40
CA GLN A 315 2.24 -1.78 -35.34
C GLN A 315 1.05 -1.17 -34.59
N LEU A 316 1.12 0.14 -34.37
CA LEU A 316 0.03 1.08 -34.62
C LEU A 316 0.60 2.28 -35.39
#